data_AF-A0AB74C5J2-F1
#
_entry.id   AF-A0AB74C5J2-F1
#
_cell.length_a   1.000
_cell.length_b   1.000
_cell.length_c   1.000
_cell.angle_alpha   90.00
_cell.angle_beta   90.00
_cell.angle_gamma   90.00
#
_symmetry.space_group_name_H-M   'P 1'
#
loop_
_entity.id
_entity.type
_entity.pdbx_description
1 polymer ?
#
loop_
_entity_poly.entity_id
_entity_poly.type
_entity_poly.pdbx_seq_one_letter_code
_entity_poly.pdbx_strand_id
1 'polypeptide(L)'
;MLALEAGKHVLCEKNFTVNAGQAKKLSTVAEKKQRFLMEGLWTRFLPVSVEVRQFLQAGAIGTVTRVFADNGLGMDPYSDFLPGDLMVVKELAGGALLDLGVYSIHRVLQAMPKTNRRPIQILSTTTEYAVSGVDETTTILMRFAPSTADGPEIQATASASLRAITDPDGETAAVRIQGVERAVAHPVAVAMSDGPTGVSCP
;
A
#
# COMPACT_ATOMS: atom_id res chain seq x y z
N MET A 1 18.60 -0.40 13.17
CA MET A 1 18.90 -0.20 14.61
C MET A 1 20.16 0.64 14.83
N LEU A 2 21.31 0.28 14.25
CA LEU A 2 22.60 0.97 14.43
C LEU A 2 22.52 2.51 14.27
N ALA A 3 21.86 3.00 13.22
CA ALA A 3 21.70 4.44 12.99
C ALA A 3 20.94 5.15 14.12
N LEU A 4 19.82 4.58 14.59
CA LEU A 4 19.04 5.13 15.70
C LEU A 4 19.85 5.09 17.02
N GLU A 5 20.58 4.00 17.25
CA GLU A 5 21.42 3.85 18.45
C GLU A 5 22.56 4.85 18.51
N ALA A 6 23.13 5.17 17.34
CA ALA A 6 24.09 6.23 17.11
C ALA A 6 23.48 7.65 17.11
N GLY A 7 22.18 7.79 17.43
CA GLY A 7 21.52 9.09 17.58
C GLY A 7 21.20 9.78 16.25
N LYS A 8 21.03 9.02 15.14
CA LYS A 8 20.61 9.57 13.85
C LYS A 8 19.10 9.49 13.67
N HIS A 9 18.55 10.46 12.95
CA HIS A 9 17.21 10.36 12.36
C HIS A 9 17.24 9.38 11.19
N VAL A 10 16.16 8.64 10.98
CA VAL A 10 16.11 7.59 9.95
C VAL A 10 14.87 7.72 9.09
N LEU A 11 15.08 7.89 7.79
CA LEU A 11 14.10 7.58 6.75
C LEU A 11 14.57 6.27 6.10
N CYS A 12 13.81 5.19 6.29
CA CYS A 12 14.18 3.87 5.78
C CYS A 12 13.34 3.54 4.55
N GLU A 13 13.94 3.01 3.48
CA GLU A 13 13.21 2.52 2.30
C GLU A 13 12.09 1.56 2.70
N LYS A 14 11.04 1.50 1.87
CA LYS A 14 10.09 0.39 1.91
C LYS A 14 10.81 -0.87 1.36
N ASN A 15 10.42 -2.07 1.74
CA ASN A 15 9.49 -2.44 2.80
C ASN A 15 10.17 -2.15 4.15
N PHE A 16 9.52 -1.39 5.04
CA PHE A 16 10.17 -0.87 6.25
C PHE A 16 10.87 -1.94 7.11
N THR A 17 10.24 -3.11 7.25
CA THR A 17 10.75 -4.30 7.93
C THR A 17 10.01 -5.53 7.43
N VAL A 18 10.52 -6.74 7.69
CA VAL A 18 9.88 -8.01 7.27
C VAL A 18 8.59 -8.28 8.05
N ASN A 19 8.47 -7.79 9.29
CA ASN A 19 7.26 -7.99 10.09
C ASN A 19 7.04 -6.90 11.14
N ALA A 20 5.81 -6.84 11.66
CA ALA A 20 5.40 -5.86 12.66
C ALA A 20 6.23 -5.88 13.96
N GLY A 21 6.78 -7.04 14.35
CA GLY A 21 7.64 -7.16 15.52
C GLY A 21 8.96 -6.41 15.35
N GLN A 22 9.56 -6.48 14.17
CA GLN A 22 10.75 -5.71 13.82
C GLN A 22 10.46 -4.20 13.75
N ALA A 23 9.36 -3.80 13.10
CA ALA A 23 8.92 -2.40 13.06
C ALA A 23 8.71 -1.83 14.47
N LYS A 24 8.05 -2.58 15.35
CA LYS A 24 7.82 -2.18 16.75
C LYS A 24 9.13 -1.96 17.49
N LYS A 25 10.12 -2.84 17.33
CA LYS A 25 11.45 -2.66 17.92
C LYS A 25 12.10 -1.35 17.44
N LEU A 26 12.04 -1.04 16.15
CA LEU A 26 12.57 0.22 15.62
C LEU A 26 11.84 1.44 16.21
N SER A 27 10.50 1.42 16.27
CA SER A 27 9.70 2.50 16.88
C SER A 27 10.10 2.74 18.33
N THR A 28 10.18 1.68 19.15
CA THR A 28 10.56 1.78 20.55
C THR A 28 11.97 2.35 20.73
N VAL A 29 12.93 1.95 19.89
CA VAL A 29 14.30 2.51 19.95
C VAL A 29 14.31 3.98 19.53
N ALA A 30 13.59 4.34 18.46
CA ALA A 30 13.48 5.72 17.98
C ALA A 30 12.86 6.64 19.05
N GLU A 31 11.78 6.20 19.70
CA GLU A 31 11.14 6.90 20.83
C GLU A 31 12.12 7.08 22.00
N LYS A 32 12.79 6.00 22.44
CA LYS A 32 13.77 6.04 23.54
C LYS A 32 14.94 6.99 23.23
N LYS A 33 15.39 7.04 21.98
CA LYS A 33 16.48 7.89 21.53
C LYS A 33 16.01 9.30 21.11
N GLN A 34 14.71 9.56 21.17
CA GLN A 34 14.06 10.78 20.69
C GLN A 34 14.50 11.14 19.26
N ARG A 35 14.50 10.16 18.36
CA ARG A 35 14.85 10.34 16.96
C ARG A 35 13.64 10.13 16.07
N PHE A 36 13.47 11.03 15.10
CA PHE A 36 12.60 10.81 13.95
C PHE A 36 12.90 9.48 13.26
N LEU A 37 11.84 8.72 12.98
CA LEU A 37 11.85 7.46 12.25
C LEU A 37 10.63 7.43 11.33
N MET A 38 10.84 7.12 10.06
CA MET A 38 9.77 7.00 9.08
C MET A 38 10.11 5.99 7.98
N GLU A 39 9.09 5.29 7.48
CA GLU A 39 9.15 4.53 6.23
C GLU A 39 9.09 5.46 5.01
N GLY A 40 9.95 5.20 4.03
CA GLY A 40 10.15 5.91 2.77
C GLY A 40 9.05 5.68 1.76
N LEU A 41 7.79 5.72 2.18
CA LEU A 41 6.65 5.53 1.28
C LEU A 41 6.30 6.83 0.55
N TRP A 42 7.08 7.15 -0.49
CA TRP A 42 7.04 8.43 -1.20
C TRP A 42 5.66 8.74 -1.82
N THR A 43 4.91 7.72 -2.26
CA THR A 43 3.57 7.87 -2.86
C THR A 43 2.56 8.56 -1.93
N ARG A 44 2.79 8.52 -0.61
CA ARG A 44 2.02 9.26 0.39
C ARG A 44 2.01 10.77 0.16
N PHE A 45 3.11 11.29 -0.39
CA PHE A 45 3.39 12.72 -0.55
C PHE A 45 3.12 13.25 -1.94
N LEU A 46 2.73 12.39 -2.89
CA LEU A 46 2.31 12.85 -4.21
C LEU A 46 1.13 13.83 -4.08
N PRO A 47 1.07 14.90 -4.91
CA PRO A 47 -0.01 15.89 -4.88
C PRO A 47 -1.40 15.25 -4.90
N VAL A 48 -1.60 14.29 -5.81
CA VAL A 48 -2.82 13.48 -5.89
C VAL A 48 -3.22 12.82 -4.56
N SER A 49 -2.25 12.21 -3.86
CA SER A 49 -2.52 11.56 -2.57
C SER A 49 -2.92 12.58 -1.52
N VAL A 50 -2.39 13.80 -1.57
CA VAL A 50 -2.77 14.91 -0.69
C VAL A 50 -4.19 15.37 -1.01
N GLU A 51 -4.50 15.60 -2.28
CA GLU A 51 -5.81 16.04 -2.77
C GLU A 51 -6.92 15.05 -2.41
N VAL A 52 -6.72 13.75 -2.68
CA VAL A 52 -7.69 12.70 -2.29
C VAL A 52 -7.97 12.75 -0.79
N ARG A 53 -6.94 12.89 0.05
CA ARG A 53 -7.15 12.99 1.51
C ARG A 53 -7.92 14.25 1.91
N GLN A 54 -7.65 15.38 1.27
CA GLN A 54 -8.35 16.64 1.53
C GLN A 54 -9.81 16.55 1.09
N PHE A 55 -10.05 15.99 -0.09
CA PHE A 55 -11.38 15.73 -0.64
C PHE A 55 -12.22 14.86 0.29
N LEU A 56 -11.67 13.75 0.78
CA LEU A 56 -12.35 12.87 1.75
C LEU A 56 -12.60 13.58 3.09
N GLN A 57 -11.64 14.35 3.58
CA GLN A 57 -11.79 15.11 4.84
C GLN A 57 -12.82 16.22 4.74
N ALA A 58 -13.03 16.80 3.55
CA ALA A 58 -14.09 17.76 3.30
C ALA A 58 -15.49 17.12 3.28
N GLY A 59 -15.61 15.80 3.52
CA GLY A 59 -16.88 15.08 3.47
C GLY A 59 -17.42 14.97 2.05
N ALA A 60 -16.57 15.15 1.04
CA ALA A 60 -17.01 15.29 -0.34
C ALA A 60 -17.87 14.10 -0.79
N ILE A 61 -17.54 12.87 -0.40
CA ILE A 61 -18.31 11.67 -0.78
C ILE A 61 -19.28 11.16 0.30
N GLY A 62 -19.50 11.96 1.35
CA GLY A 62 -20.09 11.49 2.60
C GLY A 62 -19.19 10.49 3.32
N THR A 63 -19.80 9.65 4.17
CA THR A 63 -19.12 8.54 4.86
C THR A 63 -18.62 7.49 3.86
N VAL A 64 -17.32 7.17 3.93
CA VAL A 64 -16.72 6.08 3.15
C VAL A 64 -17.37 4.75 3.54
N THR A 65 -17.76 3.95 2.57
CA THR A 65 -18.40 2.63 2.75
C THR A 65 -17.54 1.50 2.19
N ARG A 66 -16.78 1.76 1.11
CA ARG A 66 -15.95 0.75 0.46
C ARG A 66 -14.68 1.32 -0.14
N VAL A 67 -13.60 0.56 -0.06
CA VAL A 67 -12.33 0.88 -0.72
C VAL A 67 -11.79 -0.33 -1.47
N PHE A 68 -11.31 -0.12 -2.68
CA PHE A 68 -10.50 -1.07 -3.42
C PHE A 68 -9.16 -0.43 -3.71
N ALA A 69 -8.08 -1.15 -3.47
CA ALA A 69 -6.75 -0.74 -3.85
C ALA A 69 -5.99 -1.94 -4.42
N ASP A 70 -5.42 -1.77 -5.59
CA ASP A 70 -4.60 -2.78 -6.24
C ASP A 70 -3.23 -2.20 -6.60
N ASN A 71 -2.21 -3.07 -6.60
CA ASN A 71 -0.86 -2.73 -7.03
C ASN A 71 -0.16 -3.98 -7.55
N GLY A 72 0.00 -4.09 -8.85
CA GLY A 72 0.57 -5.25 -9.51
C GLY A 72 1.46 -4.87 -10.69
N LEU A 73 2.43 -5.74 -10.99
CA LEU A 73 3.51 -5.47 -11.95
C LEU A 73 3.23 -5.99 -13.36
N GLY A 74 2.40 -7.03 -13.51
CA GLY A 74 2.20 -7.68 -14.81
C GLY A 74 3.39 -8.52 -15.28
N MET A 75 4.28 -8.94 -14.37
CA MET A 75 5.49 -9.70 -14.68
C MET A 75 5.34 -11.17 -14.25
N ASP A 76 5.74 -12.09 -15.12
CA ASP A 76 5.74 -13.51 -14.82
C ASP A 76 6.96 -13.90 -13.97
N PRO A 77 6.78 -14.38 -12.72
CA PRO A 77 7.87 -14.83 -11.85
C PRO A 77 8.77 -15.92 -12.44
N TYR A 78 8.31 -16.64 -13.48
CA TYR A 78 9.07 -17.73 -14.11
C TYR A 78 9.98 -17.26 -15.26
N SER A 79 9.70 -16.11 -15.88
CA SER A 79 10.45 -15.64 -17.06
C SER A 79 11.07 -14.27 -16.92
N ASP A 80 10.46 -13.38 -16.13
CA ASP A 80 10.76 -11.94 -16.22
C ASP A 80 11.75 -11.49 -15.13
N PHE A 81 11.90 -12.26 -14.06
CA PHE A 81 12.87 -11.98 -13.00
C PHE A 81 14.15 -12.77 -13.19
N LEU A 82 15.28 -12.09 -13.01
CA LEU A 82 16.59 -12.74 -13.07
C LEU A 82 16.79 -13.68 -11.87
N PRO A 83 17.61 -14.73 -12.01
CA PRO A 83 18.02 -15.54 -10.87
C PRO A 83 18.64 -14.67 -9.77
N GLY A 84 18.11 -14.78 -8.56
CA GLY A 84 18.57 -13.99 -7.40
C GLY A 84 17.90 -12.63 -7.23
N ASP A 85 16.93 -12.27 -8.07
CA ASP A 85 16.14 -11.05 -7.89
C ASP A 85 15.39 -11.06 -6.55
N LEU A 86 15.45 -9.93 -5.84
CA LEU A 86 14.82 -9.74 -4.54
C LEU A 86 13.36 -10.20 -4.54
N MET A 87 12.60 -9.93 -5.62
CA MET A 87 11.18 -10.23 -5.71
C MET A 87 10.86 -11.73 -5.65
N VAL A 88 11.80 -12.58 -6.06
CA VAL A 88 11.63 -14.04 -6.12
C VAL A 88 12.50 -14.79 -5.11
N VAL A 89 13.26 -14.12 -4.25
CA VAL A 89 14.11 -14.74 -3.22
C VAL A 89 13.51 -14.58 -1.83
N LYS A 90 13.11 -15.70 -1.22
CA LYS A 90 12.41 -15.73 0.08
C LYS A 90 13.27 -15.24 1.24
N GLU A 91 14.55 -15.57 1.23
CA GLU A 91 15.52 -15.20 2.28
C GLU A 91 15.74 -13.68 2.36
N LEU A 92 15.45 -12.98 1.27
CA LEU A 92 15.52 -11.53 1.18
C LEU A 92 14.18 -10.84 1.45
N ALA A 93 13.17 -11.59 1.91
CA ALA A 93 11.80 -11.12 2.10
C ALA A 93 11.15 -10.61 0.80
N GLY A 94 11.42 -11.32 -0.30
CA GLY A 94 10.76 -11.14 -1.58
C GLY A 94 9.26 -11.47 -1.56
N GLY A 95 8.60 -11.13 -2.67
CA GLY A 95 7.16 -11.33 -2.88
C GLY A 95 6.40 -10.03 -3.10
N ALA A 96 5.18 -10.16 -3.62
CA ALA A 96 4.34 -9.03 -3.97
C ALA A 96 3.86 -8.22 -2.75
N LEU A 97 3.61 -8.86 -1.62
CA LEU A 97 2.95 -8.25 -0.47
C LEU A 97 3.82 -7.18 0.17
N LEU A 98 5.08 -7.50 0.45
CA LEU A 98 5.99 -6.57 1.11
C LEU A 98 6.43 -5.46 0.17
N ASP A 99 6.64 -5.75 -1.11
CA ASP A 99 7.11 -4.76 -2.07
C ASP A 99 5.98 -3.87 -2.64
N LEU A 100 4.85 -4.48 -3.02
CA LEU A 100 3.74 -3.83 -3.73
C LEU A 100 2.53 -3.62 -2.81
N GLY A 101 2.21 -4.61 -1.97
CA GLY A 101 1.03 -4.58 -1.09
C GLY A 101 1.06 -3.45 -0.07
N VAL A 102 2.24 -2.97 0.32
CA VAL A 102 2.39 -1.77 1.15
C VAL A 102 1.69 -0.55 0.54
N TYR A 103 1.69 -0.41 -0.78
CA TYR A 103 1.01 0.69 -1.46
C TYR A 103 -0.51 0.54 -1.37
N SER A 104 -1.05 -0.64 -1.69
CA SER A 104 -2.49 -0.91 -1.63
C SER A 104 -3.03 -0.75 -0.22
N ILE A 105 -2.35 -1.31 0.78
CA ILE A 105 -2.71 -1.16 2.19
C ILE A 105 -2.65 0.31 2.59
N HIS A 106 -1.59 1.03 2.21
CA HIS A 106 -1.47 2.45 2.55
C HIS A 106 -2.61 3.29 1.96
N ARG A 107 -2.98 3.05 0.71
CA ARG A 107 -4.08 3.75 0.04
C ARG A 107 -5.42 3.49 0.75
N VAL A 108 -5.68 2.26 1.20
CA VAL A 108 -6.84 1.94 2.06
C VAL A 108 -6.80 2.74 3.37
N LEU A 109 -5.68 2.71 4.10
CA LEU A 109 -5.55 3.41 5.38
C LEU A 109 -5.68 4.94 5.25
N GLN A 110 -5.38 5.48 4.08
CA GLN A 110 -5.51 6.92 3.79
C GLN A 110 -6.95 7.34 3.52
N ALA A 111 -7.81 6.40 3.09
CA ALA A 111 -9.23 6.62 2.94
C ALA A 111 -10.00 6.58 4.27
N MET A 112 -9.40 5.99 5.31
CA MET A 112 -9.99 5.92 6.64
C MET A 112 -9.84 7.25 7.42
N PRO A 113 -10.76 7.56 8.34
CA PRO A 113 -10.65 8.72 9.22
C PRO A 113 -9.32 8.78 9.96
N LYS A 114 -8.80 9.99 10.21
CA LYS A 114 -7.56 10.17 10.98
C LYS A 114 -7.69 9.66 12.43
N THR A 115 -8.90 9.65 12.97
CA THR A 115 -9.21 9.21 14.35
C THR A 115 -9.10 7.71 14.54
N ASN A 116 -9.42 6.91 13.51
CA ASN A 116 -9.31 5.46 13.56
C ASN A 116 -9.02 4.86 12.19
N ARG A 117 -7.83 4.29 12.05
CA ARG A 117 -7.37 3.57 10.85
C ARG A 117 -7.14 2.08 11.12
N ARG A 118 -7.60 1.58 12.26
CA ARG A 118 -7.35 0.19 12.63
C ARG A 118 -8.50 -0.68 12.14
N PRO A 119 -8.25 -1.71 11.31
CA PRO A 119 -9.28 -2.66 10.95
C PRO A 119 -9.69 -3.47 12.18
N ILE A 120 -10.98 -3.79 12.27
CA ILE A 120 -11.58 -4.68 13.27
C ILE A 120 -11.50 -6.15 12.85
N GLN A 121 -11.29 -6.41 11.55
CA GLN A 121 -11.10 -7.75 11.00
C GLN A 121 -10.23 -7.69 9.75
N ILE A 122 -9.38 -8.71 9.59
CA ILE A 122 -8.56 -8.93 8.39
C ILE A 122 -8.72 -10.40 7.99
N LEU A 123 -9.00 -10.64 6.72
CA LEU A 123 -8.94 -11.96 6.08
C LEU A 123 -8.03 -11.84 4.85
N SER A 124 -7.27 -12.89 4.53
CA SER A 124 -6.38 -12.86 3.37
C SER A 124 -6.25 -14.22 2.71
N THR A 125 -5.90 -14.21 1.43
CA THR A 125 -5.47 -15.39 0.69
C THR A 125 -4.24 -15.03 -0.15
N THR A 126 -3.37 -16.01 -0.34
CA THR A 126 -2.11 -15.86 -1.06
C THR A 126 -1.90 -17.04 -2.00
N THR A 127 -1.50 -16.72 -3.23
CA THR A 127 -0.91 -17.68 -4.16
C THR A 127 0.60 -17.53 -4.08
N GLU A 128 1.29 -18.66 -3.86
CA GLU A 128 2.74 -18.68 -3.76
C GLU A 128 3.38 -18.95 -5.13
N TYR A 129 4.52 -18.31 -5.38
CA TYR A 129 5.41 -18.73 -6.45
C TYR A 129 6.07 -20.05 -6.06
N ALA A 130 5.71 -21.14 -6.74
CA ALA A 130 6.04 -22.49 -6.30
C ALA A 130 7.55 -22.80 -6.18
N VAL A 131 8.41 -22.05 -6.89
CA VAL A 131 9.86 -22.32 -6.91
C VAL A 131 10.54 -21.87 -5.63
N SER A 132 10.23 -20.67 -5.12
CA SER A 132 10.86 -20.12 -3.92
C SER A 132 9.92 -19.99 -2.72
N GLY A 133 8.62 -20.13 -2.92
CA GLY A 133 7.60 -20.00 -1.88
C GLY A 133 7.46 -18.59 -1.32
N VAL A 134 7.82 -17.57 -2.12
CA VAL A 134 7.38 -16.17 -1.91
C VAL A 134 5.94 -16.02 -2.34
N ASP A 135 5.26 -14.98 -1.86
CA ASP A 135 3.94 -14.65 -2.36
C ASP A 135 4.01 -14.06 -3.78
N GLU A 136 3.28 -14.66 -4.71
CA GLU A 136 3.12 -14.15 -6.08
C GLU A 136 1.95 -13.16 -6.11
N THR A 137 0.84 -13.51 -5.46
CA THR A 137 -0.36 -12.67 -5.39
C THR A 137 -0.98 -12.79 -4.01
N THR A 138 -1.28 -11.67 -3.39
CA THR A 138 -1.98 -11.60 -2.11
C THR A 138 -3.19 -10.68 -2.22
N THR A 139 -4.33 -11.15 -1.72
CA THR A 139 -5.54 -10.33 -1.55
C THR A 139 -5.92 -10.28 -0.08
N ILE A 140 -6.19 -9.07 0.41
CA ILE A 140 -6.50 -8.77 1.81
C ILE A 140 -7.87 -8.09 1.85
N LEU A 141 -8.79 -8.68 2.61
CA LEU A 141 -10.06 -8.10 2.98
C LEU A 141 -9.96 -7.52 4.38
N MET A 142 -10.33 -6.25 4.52
CA MET A 142 -10.32 -5.52 5.77
C MET A 142 -11.70 -4.99 6.08
N ARG A 143 -12.09 -5.04 7.35
CA ARG A 143 -13.30 -4.41 7.86
C ARG A 143 -12.91 -3.38 8.90
N PHE A 144 -13.49 -2.19 8.82
CA PHE A 144 -13.26 -1.09 9.77
C PHE A 144 -14.56 -0.73 10.46
N ALA A 145 -14.42 -0.25 11.70
CA ALA A 145 -15.56 0.31 12.43
C ALA A 145 -16.16 1.51 11.68
N PRO A 146 -17.45 1.81 11.89
CA PRO A 146 -18.07 3.00 11.35
C PRO A 146 -17.30 4.28 11.68
N SER A 147 -17.32 5.23 10.76
CA SER A 147 -16.72 6.56 10.98
C SER A 147 -17.59 7.45 11.91
N THR A 148 -18.88 7.12 12.01
CA THR A 148 -19.89 7.80 12.82
C THR A 148 -20.69 6.76 13.58
N ALA A 149 -21.30 7.12 14.73
CA ALA A 149 -22.04 6.16 15.57
C ALA A 149 -23.13 5.39 14.80
N ASP A 150 -23.85 6.06 13.90
CA ASP A 150 -24.92 5.48 13.08
C ASP A 150 -24.47 5.12 11.65
N GLY A 151 -23.16 5.17 11.39
CA GLY A 151 -22.61 4.90 10.06
C GLY A 151 -22.49 3.40 9.76
N PRO A 152 -22.41 3.01 8.48
CA PRO A 152 -22.09 1.64 8.13
C PRO A 152 -20.62 1.32 8.46
N GLU A 153 -20.33 0.04 8.67
CA GLU A 153 -18.96 -0.45 8.64
C GLU A 153 -18.35 -0.25 7.25
N ILE A 154 -17.03 -0.12 7.21
CA ILE A 154 -16.30 0.10 5.97
C ILE A 154 -15.63 -1.20 5.58
N GLN A 155 -15.84 -1.65 4.34
CA GLN A 155 -15.11 -2.77 3.78
C GLN A 155 -14.01 -2.30 2.85
N ALA A 156 -12.83 -2.90 2.92
CA ALA A 156 -11.76 -2.61 1.99
C ALA A 156 -11.11 -3.88 1.45
N THR A 157 -10.70 -3.81 0.20
CA THR A 157 -9.87 -4.82 -0.44
C THR A 157 -8.55 -4.19 -0.84
N ALA A 158 -7.45 -4.77 -0.39
CA ALA A 158 -6.10 -4.45 -0.86
C ALA A 158 -5.52 -5.69 -1.55
N SER A 159 -5.00 -5.53 -2.76
CA SER A 159 -4.35 -6.61 -3.49
C SER A 159 -2.96 -6.20 -3.98
N ALA A 160 -2.12 -7.22 -4.14
CA ALA A 160 -0.79 -7.12 -4.69
C ALA A 160 -0.51 -8.34 -5.56
N SER A 161 0.14 -8.14 -6.72
CA SER A 161 0.45 -9.23 -7.64
C SER A 161 1.73 -8.98 -8.41
N LEU A 162 2.59 -10.00 -8.53
CA LEU A 162 3.66 -9.97 -9.51
C LEU A 162 3.06 -10.11 -10.92
N ARG A 163 2.21 -11.14 -11.11
CA ARG A 163 1.70 -11.57 -12.42
C ARG A 163 0.61 -10.68 -13.00
N ALA A 164 -0.30 -10.17 -12.18
CA ALA A 164 -1.38 -9.30 -12.65
C ALA A 164 -0.90 -7.84 -12.65
N ILE A 165 -1.21 -7.12 -13.72
CA ILE A 165 -1.02 -5.67 -13.80
C ILE A 165 -2.26 -4.96 -13.24
N THR A 166 -2.06 -3.80 -12.60
CA THR A 166 -3.15 -3.04 -11.99
C THR A 166 -4.12 -2.41 -13.00
N ASP A 167 -3.60 -1.93 -14.12
CA ASP A 167 -4.32 -1.17 -15.14
C ASP A 167 -4.16 -1.79 -16.54
N PRO A 168 -4.67 -3.03 -16.75
CA PRO A 168 -4.44 -3.77 -18.00
C PRO A 168 -5.00 -3.07 -19.25
N ASP A 169 -5.98 -2.19 -19.08
CA ASP A 169 -6.62 -1.39 -20.12
C ASP A 169 -6.16 0.08 -20.13
N GLY A 170 -5.27 0.48 -19.21
CA GLY A 170 -4.85 1.87 -19.01
C GLY A 170 -5.92 2.79 -18.40
N GLU A 171 -7.12 2.27 -18.12
CA GLU A 171 -8.26 3.02 -17.58
C GLU A 171 -8.64 2.56 -16.16
N THR A 172 -8.29 1.31 -15.82
CA THR A 172 -8.63 0.70 -14.54
C THR A 172 -7.94 1.42 -13.40
N ALA A 173 -8.76 1.99 -12.51
CA ALA A 173 -8.26 2.74 -11.37
C ALA A 173 -7.61 1.82 -10.32
N ALA A 174 -6.33 2.08 -10.05
CA ALA A 174 -5.57 1.45 -8.96
C ALA A 174 -6.24 1.62 -7.58
N VAL A 175 -7.02 2.69 -7.39
CA VAL A 175 -7.85 2.87 -6.19
C VAL A 175 -9.25 3.34 -6.53
N ARG A 176 -10.23 2.74 -5.86
CA ARG A 176 -11.63 3.18 -5.89
C ARG A 176 -12.15 3.33 -4.47
N ILE A 177 -12.68 4.51 -4.14
CA ILE A 177 -13.21 4.86 -2.82
C ILE A 177 -14.68 5.23 -3.00
N GLN A 178 -15.57 4.48 -2.37
CA GLN A 178 -17.00 4.69 -2.42
C GLN A 178 -17.48 5.26 -1.09
N GLY A 179 -18.29 6.30 -1.16
CA GLY A 179 -19.03 6.82 -0.02
C GLY A 179 -20.54 6.75 -0.25
N VAL A 180 -21.30 7.16 0.74
CA VAL A 180 -22.78 7.11 0.70
C VAL A 180 -23.39 8.04 -0.34
N GLU A 181 -22.70 9.11 -0.74
CA GLU A 181 -23.23 10.10 -1.69
C GLU A 181 -22.67 9.93 -3.11
N ARG A 182 -21.40 9.55 -3.24
CA ARG A 182 -20.70 9.36 -4.53
C ARG A 182 -19.47 8.49 -4.38
N ALA A 183 -18.83 8.16 -5.51
CA ALA A 183 -17.57 7.44 -5.56
C ALA A 183 -16.47 8.29 -6.20
N VAL A 184 -15.21 8.02 -5.81
CA VAL A 184 -14.00 8.53 -6.44
C VAL A 184 -13.20 7.33 -6.92
N ALA A 185 -12.74 7.38 -8.16
CA ALA A 185 -11.76 6.44 -8.70
C ALA A 185 -10.51 7.24 -9.08
N HIS A 186 -9.34 6.75 -8.71
CA HIS A 186 -8.08 7.34 -9.12
C HIS A 186 -7.23 6.31 -9.88
N PRO A 187 -6.90 6.55 -11.16
CA PRO A 187 -5.84 5.81 -11.83
C PRO A 187 -4.52 6.25 -11.20
N VAL A 188 -3.89 5.39 -10.39
CA VAL A 188 -2.53 5.67 -9.94
C VAL A 188 -1.60 5.06 -10.99
N ALA A 189 -1.51 5.71 -12.15
CA ALA A 189 -0.47 5.42 -13.11
C ALA A 189 0.84 5.95 -12.54
N VAL A 190 1.54 5.13 -11.74
CA VAL A 190 2.98 5.31 -11.56
C VAL A 190 3.60 4.54 -12.72
N ALA A 191 3.63 5.18 -13.89
CA ALA A 191 4.49 4.72 -14.96
C ALA A 191 5.93 4.83 -14.42
N MET A 192 6.57 3.70 -14.12
CA MET A 192 8.03 3.64 -14.13
C MET A 192 8.44 3.68 -15.60
N SER A 193 8.42 4.88 -16.19
CA SER A 193 8.77 5.08 -17.59
C SER A 193 10.29 5.08 -17.73
N ASP A 194 10.87 3.92 -18.03
CA ASP A 194 12.10 3.88 -18.81
C ASP A 194 11.73 4.04 -20.30
N GLY A 195 11.58 5.29 -20.75
CA GLY A 195 11.31 5.60 -22.16
C GLY A 195 10.91 7.05 -22.44
N PRO A 196 11.44 7.71 -23.48
CA PRO A 196 11.35 9.16 -23.65
C PRO A 196 10.10 9.59 -24.44
N THR A 197 8.95 9.73 -23.78
CA THR A 197 7.81 10.49 -24.33
C THR A 197 6.98 11.00 -23.14
N GLY A 198 7.00 12.27 -22.81
CA GLY A 198 6.17 13.26 -23.51
C GLY A 198 4.89 13.46 -22.72
N VAL A 199 4.91 14.44 -21.82
CA VAL A 199 3.81 14.85 -20.93
C VAL A 199 2.56 15.25 -21.72
N SER A 200 1.38 14.80 -21.27
CA SER A 200 0.17 15.64 -21.22
C SER A 200 -0.89 15.03 -20.28
N CYS A 201 -1.13 15.66 -19.13
CA CYS A 201 -2.39 15.54 -18.37
C CYS A 201 -3.44 16.48 -19.00
N PRO A 202 -4.73 16.07 -19.08
CA PRO A 202 -5.84 17.01 -18.96
C PRO A 202 -6.06 17.47 -17.51
#